data_AF-A0AAX6F6M9-F1
#
_entry.id   AF-A0AAX6F6M9-F1
#
_cell.length_a   1.000
_cell.length_b   1.000
_cell.length_c   1.000
_cell.angle_alpha   90.00
_cell.angle_beta   90.00
_cell.angle_gamma   90.00
#
_symmetry.space_group_name_H-M   'P 1'
#
loop_
_entity.id
_entity.type
_entity.pdbx_description
1 polymer ?
#
loop_
_entity_poly.entity_id
_entity_poly.type
_entity_poly.pdbx_seq_one_letter_code
_entity_poly.pdbx_strand_id
1 'polypeptide(L)'
;MAGLAAIEIAQKVIKAWRSMRSINKNGKKARKKEKLSMLSQNRGGACCTTSSPESSTSYSFSDDKYTSGRFLCWQDIYNIAVKWRQISEPCDPVVWINKLSEEFNSGFGSHTPMLLGQAKVVRYFPYYQRTIDLAKSIMKEAKYANNSEDNIIELSEADKLEKIKQATSCSDLYSIIGEDFWVATTCESTAFEGVAAFAKKRLEGTRITVQKMDKRGFDFAIRTPCTPSRWNDYEAEMAVAWEALCNAYCGESYGSSDLSMLENVKDAILRMTYYWYNFMPLARGSSAVGYTVLLGLFMAANMEVTGNIPSGIQVDWEAILSSSPDTFWKP
;
A
#
# COMPACT_ATOMS: atom_id res chain seq x y z
N MET A 1 -17.18 -10.54 -11.86
CA MET A 1 -16.10 -9.70 -12.43
C MET A 1 -14.76 -9.86 -11.73
N ALA A 2 -14.64 -9.74 -10.40
CA ALA A 2 -13.35 -9.83 -9.68
C ALA A 2 -12.47 -11.06 -10.05
N GLY A 3 -13.06 -12.24 -10.26
CA GLY A 3 -12.31 -13.43 -10.72
C GLY A 3 -11.62 -13.24 -12.08
N LEU A 4 -12.26 -12.58 -13.05
CA LEU A 4 -11.65 -12.29 -14.35
C LEU A 4 -10.49 -11.29 -14.22
N ALA A 5 -10.65 -10.29 -13.35
CA ALA A 5 -9.60 -9.34 -13.04
C ALA A 5 -8.37 -10.02 -12.41
N ALA A 6 -8.58 -10.91 -11.43
CA ALA A 6 -7.51 -11.69 -10.82
C ALA A 6 -6.80 -12.61 -11.83
N ILE A 7 -7.54 -13.23 -12.77
CA ILE A 7 -6.98 -14.03 -13.86
C ILE A 7 -6.14 -13.18 -14.82
N GLU A 8 -6.62 -11.99 -15.23
CA GLU A 8 -5.84 -11.10 -16.11
C GLU A 8 -4.55 -10.61 -15.44
N ILE A 9 -4.65 -10.22 -14.15
CA ILE A 9 -3.49 -9.87 -13.33
C ILE A 9 -2.50 -11.03 -13.31
N ALA A 10 -2.94 -12.24 -12.99
CA ALA A 10 -2.10 -13.43 -12.95
C ALA A 10 -1.37 -13.66 -14.29
N GLN A 11 -2.11 -13.56 -15.40
CA GLN A 11 -1.57 -13.73 -16.74
C GLN A 11 -0.55 -12.66 -17.14
N LYS A 12 -0.73 -11.39 -16.74
CA LYS A 12 0.24 -10.31 -17.06
C LYS A 12 1.46 -10.36 -16.15
N VAL A 13 1.26 -10.59 -14.86
CA VAL A 13 2.35 -10.71 -13.87
C VAL A 13 3.25 -11.91 -14.18
N ILE A 14 2.70 -13.09 -14.45
CA ILE A 14 3.51 -14.28 -14.78
C ILE A 14 4.31 -14.10 -16.10
N LYS A 15 3.77 -13.37 -17.08
CA LYS A 15 4.50 -13.00 -18.31
C LYS A 15 5.66 -12.05 -18.00
N ALA A 16 5.43 -11.03 -17.17
CA ALA A 16 6.47 -10.08 -16.75
C ALA A 16 7.60 -10.78 -15.99
N TRP A 17 7.27 -11.60 -14.98
CA TRP A 17 8.27 -12.38 -14.22
C TRP A 17 9.06 -13.36 -15.10
N ARG A 18 8.40 -14.08 -16.04
CA ARG A 18 9.11 -14.93 -17.01
C ARG A 18 10.11 -14.15 -17.87
N SER A 19 9.75 -12.93 -18.29
CA SER A 19 10.65 -12.03 -19.03
C SER A 19 11.84 -11.59 -18.18
N MET A 20 11.61 -11.14 -16.95
CA MET A 20 12.66 -10.77 -15.98
C MET A 20 13.64 -11.93 -15.73
N ARG A 21 13.14 -13.15 -15.50
CA ARG A 21 13.99 -14.35 -15.33
C ARG A 21 14.79 -14.70 -16.58
N SER A 22 14.28 -14.43 -17.78
CA SER A 22 15.00 -14.60 -19.05
C SER A 22 16.15 -13.59 -19.18
N ILE A 23 15.89 -12.32 -18.90
CA ILE A 23 16.89 -11.24 -18.90
C ILE A 23 18.01 -11.53 -17.88
N ASN A 24 17.65 -11.92 -16.64
CA ASN A 24 18.62 -12.26 -15.60
C ASN A 24 19.51 -13.45 -16.00
N LYS A 25 18.97 -14.45 -16.70
CA LYS A 25 19.77 -15.58 -17.25
C LYS A 25 20.68 -15.14 -18.40
N ASN A 26 20.22 -14.25 -19.27
CA ASN A 26 20.99 -13.78 -20.42
C ASN A 26 22.11 -12.80 -20.02
N GLY A 27 21.87 -11.87 -19.10
CA GLY A 27 22.90 -11.01 -18.52
C GLY A 27 24.02 -11.80 -17.82
N LYS A 28 23.66 -12.91 -17.15
CA LYS A 28 24.65 -13.84 -16.59
C LYS A 28 25.42 -14.63 -17.64
N LYS A 29 24.78 -15.04 -18.74
CA LYS A 29 25.48 -15.65 -19.88
C LYS A 29 26.47 -14.66 -20.52
N ALA A 30 26.09 -13.39 -20.67
CA ALA A 30 26.98 -12.33 -21.14
C ALA A 30 28.17 -12.14 -20.18
N ARG A 31 27.92 -11.90 -18.89
CA ARG A 31 28.96 -11.72 -17.86
C ARG A 31 29.86 -12.95 -17.68
N LYS A 32 29.33 -14.17 -17.85
CA LYS A 32 30.13 -15.41 -17.86
C LYS A 32 30.94 -15.55 -19.16
N LYS A 33 30.43 -15.10 -20.30
CA LYS A 33 31.16 -15.05 -21.58
C LYS A 33 32.29 -14.02 -21.54
N GLU A 34 32.07 -12.85 -20.95
CA GLU A 34 33.13 -11.85 -20.68
C GLU A 34 34.20 -12.39 -19.73
N LYS A 35 33.80 -13.05 -18.64
CA LYS A 35 34.75 -13.68 -17.70
C LYS A 35 35.54 -14.83 -18.33
N LEU A 36 35.05 -15.43 -19.42
CA LEU A 36 35.76 -16.41 -20.25
C LEU A 36 36.57 -15.76 -21.38
N SER A 37 36.22 -14.56 -21.85
CA SER A 37 36.96 -13.80 -22.86
C SER A 37 38.04 -12.88 -22.28
N MET A 38 38.15 -12.76 -20.95
CA MET A 38 39.30 -12.15 -20.25
C MET A 38 40.54 -13.06 -20.21
N LEU A 39 40.71 -13.93 -21.20
CA LEU A 39 41.94 -14.65 -21.49
C LEU A 39 42.25 -14.52 -22.99
N SER A 40 43.35 -13.81 -23.28
CA SER A 40 43.88 -13.49 -24.62
C SER A 40 43.07 -12.50 -25.47
N GLN A 41 43.61 -11.29 -25.65
CA GLN A 41 44.33 -10.96 -26.90
C GLN A 41 45.10 -9.62 -26.80
N ASN A 42 46.42 -9.70 -26.96
CA ASN A 42 47.24 -8.58 -27.40
C ASN A 42 47.25 -8.54 -28.93
N ARG A 43 46.83 -7.41 -29.55
CA ARG A 43 47.50 -6.77 -30.71
C ARG A 43 46.74 -5.48 -31.09
N GLY A 44 47.49 -4.47 -31.56
CA GLY A 44 46.98 -3.12 -31.77
C GLY A 44 46.37 -2.86 -33.17
N GLY A 45 45.82 -1.66 -33.33
CA GLY A 45 45.24 -1.11 -34.55
C GLY A 45 44.62 0.26 -34.25
N ALA A 46 44.69 1.22 -35.16
CA ALA A 46 44.42 2.64 -34.88
C ALA A 46 43.22 3.24 -35.66
N CYS A 47 42.87 4.48 -35.29
CA CYS A 47 42.15 5.52 -36.07
C CYS A 47 40.61 5.67 -35.99
N CYS A 48 40.21 6.87 -35.52
CA CYS A 48 39.24 7.84 -36.09
C CYS A 48 37.69 7.72 -35.90
N THR A 49 37.20 8.48 -34.89
CA THR A 49 36.19 9.59 -34.94
C THR A 49 34.78 9.50 -35.59
N THR A 50 33.78 9.74 -34.73
CA THR A 50 32.57 10.63 -34.86
C THR A 50 31.43 10.38 -35.86
N SER A 51 30.18 10.29 -35.35
CA SER A 51 29.08 11.23 -35.69
C SER A 51 27.77 10.99 -34.89
N SER A 52 27.05 12.09 -34.63
CA SER A 52 25.61 12.21 -34.31
C SER A 52 25.09 13.34 -35.22
N PRO A 53 23.81 13.41 -35.65
CA PRO A 53 22.64 13.69 -34.78
C PRO A 53 21.38 12.90 -35.27
N GLU A 54 20.08 13.24 -35.07
CA GLU A 54 19.38 14.33 -34.38
C GLU A 54 17.98 13.86 -33.86
N SER A 55 17.06 14.78 -33.54
CA SER A 55 15.67 14.53 -33.12
C SER A 55 14.63 14.84 -34.20
N SER A 56 13.46 14.17 -34.16
CA SER A 56 12.26 14.66 -34.85
C SER A 56 10.98 14.23 -34.12
N THR A 57 10.04 15.18 -33.99
CA THR A 57 8.80 15.05 -33.23
C THR A 57 7.65 14.61 -34.14
N SER A 58 6.85 13.63 -33.73
CA SER A 58 5.51 13.43 -34.33
C SER A 58 4.51 12.93 -33.28
N TYR A 59 3.39 13.65 -33.17
CA TYR A 59 2.24 13.24 -32.37
C TYR A 59 1.48 12.15 -33.13
N SER A 60 1.20 11.02 -32.48
CA SER A 60 0.20 10.05 -32.93
C SER A 60 -0.46 9.40 -31.70
N PHE A 61 -1.75 9.05 -31.84
CA PHE A 61 -2.58 8.58 -30.73
C PHE A 61 -2.11 7.21 -30.23
N SER A 62 -1.80 7.12 -28.94
CA SER A 62 -1.18 5.94 -28.32
C SER A 62 -2.19 4.99 -27.67
N ASP A 63 -2.90 4.21 -28.49
CA ASP A 63 -3.48 2.94 -28.06
C ASP A 63 -2.81 1.76 -28.80
N ASP A 64 -2.65 0.64 -28.10
CA ASP A 64 -2.17 -0.67 -28.61
C ASP A 64 -0.73 -0.82 -29.15
N LYS A 65 0.27 -0.11 -28.59
CA LYS A 65 1.70 -0.38 -28.91
C LYS A 65 2.72 -0.33 -27.74
N TYR A 66 2.37 -0.88 -26.58
CA TYR A 66 3.23 -0.90 -25.37
C TYR A 66 3.61 -2.30 -24.84
N THR A 67 4.15 -3.22 -25.67
CA THR A 67 4.59 -4.55 -25.19
C THR A 67 5.94 -5.02 -25.74
N SER A 68 6.95 -4.16 -25.75
CA SER A 68 8.37 -4.56 -25.92
C SER A 68 9.31 -3.53 -25.29
N GLY A 69 9.54 -3.62 -23.97
CA GLY A 69 10.62 -2.88 -23.28
C GLY A 69 10.27 -2.31 -21.91
N ARG A 70 9.01 -1.93 -21.65
CA ARG A 70 8.62 -1.40 -20.33
C ARG A 70 8.44 -2.55 -19.33
N PHE A 71 9.17 -2.49 -18.21
CA PHE A 71 8.91 -3.36 -17.07
C PHE A 71 7.59 -2.98 -16.41
N LEU A 72 6.81 -3.99 -16.01
CA LEU A 72 5.53 -3.81 -15.31
C LEU A 72 5.77 -3.20 -13.93
N CYS A 73 5.17 -2.05 -13.62
CA CYS A 73 5.23 -1.47 -12.28
C CYS A 73 4.04 -1.89 -11.41
N TRP A 74 4.06 -1.57 -10.12
CA TRP A 74 2.94 -1.83 -9.21
C TRP A 74 1.63 -1.20 -9.72
N GLN A 75 1.70 0.05 -10.18
CA GLN A 75 0.52 0.80 -10.60
C GLN A 75 -0.13 0.20 -11.85
N ASP A 76 0.65 -0.37 -12.77
CA ASP A 76 0.12 -1.08 -13.96
C ASP A 76 -0.77 -2.27 -13.56
N ILE A 77 -0.43 -2.96 -12.46
CA ILE A 77 -1.19 -4.12 -11.94
C ILE A 77 -2.50 -3.66 -11.31
N TYR A 78 -2.41 -2.67 -10.42
CA TYR A 78 -3.59 -2.09 -9.78
C TYR A 78 -4.54 -1.43 -10.79
N ASN A 79 -4.01 -0.83 -11.86
CA ASN A 79 -4.81 -0.29 -12.97
C ASN A 79 -5.68 -1.36 -13.67
N ILE A 80 -5.28 -2.63 -13.69
CA ILE A 80 -6.12 -3.72 -14.23
C ILE A 80 -7.35 -3.90 -13.34
N ALA A 81 -7.16 -4.08 -12.03
CA ALA A 81 -8.25 -4.23 -11.08
C ALA A 81 -9.17 -3.00 -11.03
N VAL A 82 -8.62 -1.79 -11.12
CA VAL A 82 -9.39 -0.52 -11.23
C VAL A 82 -10.29 -0.53 -12.47
N LYS A 83 -9.76 -0.85 -13.65
CA LYS A 83 -10.56 -0.93 -14.89
C LYS A 83 -11.68 -1.97 -14.78
N TRP A 84 -11.39 -3.16 -14.27
CA TRP A 84 -12.42 -4.19 -14.06
C TRP A 84 -13.47 -3.76 -13.05
N ARG A 85 -13.09 -3.02 -11.99
CA ARG A 85 -14.04 -2.48 -11.01
C ARG A 85 -14.95 -1.44 -11.64
N GLN A 86 -14.42 -0.49 -12.40
CA GLN A 86 -15.18 0.51 -13.17
C GLN A 86 -16.19 -0.14 -14.13
N ILE A 87 -15.78 -1.19 -14.86
CA ILE A 87 -16.67 -1.94 -15.77
C ILE A 87 -17.75 -2.71 -14.99
N SER A 88 -17.43 -3.23 -13.81
CA SER A 88 -18.36 -4.04 -13.01
C SER A 88 -19.46 -3.24 -12.31
N GLU A 89 -19.18 -1.99 -11.95
CA GLU A 89 -20.12 -1.08 -11.28
C GLU A 89 -20.01 0.33 -11.91
N PRO A 90 -20.60 0.56 -13.10
CA PRO A 90 -20.49 1.85 -13.79
C PRO A 90 -21.10 3.01 -12.99
N CYS A 91 -21.93 2.71 -11.98
CA CYS A 91 -22.55 3.70 -11.08
C CYS A 91 -21.74 3.98 -9.79
N ASP A 92 -20.63 3.27 -9.55
CA ASP A 92 -19.72 3.49 -8.40
C ASP A 92 -18.33 3.86 -8.94
N PRO A 93 -18.08 5.15 -9.25
CA PRO A 93 -16.88 5.57 -9.97
C PRO A 93 -15.62 5.36 -9.12
N VAL A 94 -14.83 4.36 -9.50
CA VAL A 94 -13.54 4.07 -8.87
C VAL A 94 -12.42 4.77 -9.63
N VAL A 95 -11.88 5.82 -9.01
CA VAL A 95 -10.86 6.72 -9.58
C VAL A 95 -9.70 6.92 -8.61
N TRP A 96 -8.50 7.14 -9.15
CA TRP A 96 -7.30 7.48 -8.38
C TRP A 96 -7.41 8.91 -7.84
N ILE A 97 -7.18 9.12 -6.54
CA ILE A 97 -7.44 10.40 -5.87
C ILE A 97 -6.50 11.49 -6.37
N ASN A 98 -5.24 11.17 -6.70
CA ASN A 98 -4.31 12.13 -7.30
C ASN A 98 -4.72 12.65 -8.71
N LYS A 99 -5.82 12.15 -9.29
CA LYS A 99 -6.44 12.66 -10.51
C LYS A 99 -7.66 13.54 -10.26
N LEU A 100 -8.07 13.70 -8.99
CA LEU A 100 -9.15 14.56 -8.55
C LEU A 100 -8.55 15.83 -7.91
N SER A 101 -8.70 16.97 -8.57
CA SER A 101 -8.03 18.20 -8.13
C SER A 101 -8.52 18.72 -6.78
N GLU A 102 -9.82 18.59 -6.47
CA GLU A 102 -10.37 19.14 -5.22
C GLU A 102 -10.10 18.21 -4.03
N GLU A 103 -10.37 16.91 -4.17
CA GLU A 103 -10.16 15.91 -3.12
C GLU A 103 -8.67 15.69 -2.78
N PHE A 104 -7.78 15.76 -3.77
CA PHE A 104 -6.34 15.70 -3.53
C PHE A 104 -5.82 16.93 -2.79
N ASN A 105 -6.35 18.13 -3.13
CA ASN A 105 -5.99 19.38 -2.46
C ASN A 105 -6.62 19.51 -1.07
N SER A 106 -7.82 18.95 -0.84
CA SER A 106 -8.44 18.88 0.49
C SER A 106 -7.76 17.87 1.41
N GLY A 107 -6.94 16.97 0.84
CA GLY A 107 -6.09 16.06 1.59
C GLY A 107 -6.80 14.84 2.16
N PHE A 108 -8.04 14.54 1.79
CA PHE A 108 -8.80 13.38 2.29
C PHE A 108 -9.33 12.48 1.17
N GLY A 109 -9.05 11.18 1.27
CA GLY A 109 -9.44 10.18 0.28
C GLY A 109 -10.61 9.27 0.67
N SER A 110 -10.79 9.05 1.97
CA SER A 110 -11.81 8.15 2.51
C SER A 110 -12.40 8.69 3.81
N HIS A 111 -13.67 8.41 4.06
CA HIS A 111 -14.33 8.58 5.36
C HIS A 111 -15.14 7.32 5.64
N THR A 112 -14.72 6.58 6.67
CA THR A 112 -15.28 5.27 7.01
C THR A 112 -15.75 5.29 8.47
N PRO A 113 -17.00 5.69 8.72
CA PRO A 113 -17.53 5.84 10.07
C PRO A 113 -17.92 4.50 10.71
N MET A 114 -17.57 4.33 11.98
CA MET A 114 -18.05 3.27 12.87
C MET A 114 -19.33 3.73 13.59
N LEU A 115 -19.37 5.02 13.98
CA LEU A 115 -20.56 5.71 14.46
C LEU A 115 -20.88 6.90 13.56
N LEU A 116 -22.18 7.11 13.28
CA LEU A 116 -22.73 8.34 12.72
C LEU A 116 -23.79 8.88 13.68
N GLY A 117 -23.40 9.79 14.55
CA GLY A 117 -24.25 10.33 15.60
C GLY A 117 -24.54 9.26 16.65
N GLN A 118 -25.77 8.74 16.63
CA GLN A 118 -26.19 7.60 17.47
C GLN A 118 -26.27 6.28 16.69
N ALA A 119 -26.11 6.31 15.35
CA ALA A 119 -26.22 5.13 14.52
C ALA A 119 -24.89 4.33 14.51
N LYS A 120 -24.98 3.04 14.78
CA LYS A 120 -23.87 2.08 14.64
C LYS A 120 -23.82 1.58 13.21
N VAL A 121 -22.73 1.87 12.50
CA VAL A 121 -22.59 1.48 11.09
C VAL A 121 -22.28 -0.01 11.03
N VAL A 122 -23.29 -0.83 10.68
CA VAL A 122 -23.26 -2.31 10.79
C VAL A 122 -21.97 -2.95 10.26
N ARG A 123 -21.42 -2.45 9.14
CA ARG A 123 -20.20 -2.98 8.53
C ARG A 123 -18.93 -2.69 9.32
N TYR A 124 -18.84 -1.57 10.01
CA TYR A 124 -17.58 -1.07 10.60
C TYR A 124 -17.60 -1.03 12.12
N PHE A 125 -18.79 -0.96 12.73
CA PHE A 125 -18.95 -0.99 14.19
C PHE A 125 -18.30 -2.20 14.90
N PRO A 126 -18.16 -3.40 14.31
CA PRO A 126 -17.37 -4.48 14.93
C PRO A 126 -15.92 -4.08 15.31
N TYR A 127 -15.33 -3.11 14.59
CA TYR A 127 -13.98 -2.62 14.85
C TYR A 127 -13.90 -1.50 15.90
N TYR A 128 -15.04 -0.96 16.34
CA TYR A 128 -15.15 0.19 17.25
C TYR A 128 -14.21 0.11 18.46
N GLN A 129 -14.24 -1.01 19.19
CA GLN A 129 -13.46 -1.16 20.42
C GLN A 129 -11.95 -1.22 20.14
N ARG A 130 -11.53 -2.02 19.15
CA ARG A 130 -10.11 -2.14 18.76
C ARG A 130 -9.55 -0.81 18.24
N THR A 131 -10.37 0.00 17.55
CA THR A 131 -9.97 1.34 17.10
C THR A 131 -9.86 2.33 18.26
N ILE A 132 -10.72 2.24 19.30
CA ILE A 132 -10.55 3.01 20.55
C ILE A 132 -9.27 2.63 21.27
N ASP A 133 -9.01 1.34 21.44
CA ASP A 133 -7.82 0.88 22.18
C ASP A 133 -6.52 1.18 21.42
N LEU A 134 -6.55 1.18 20.08
CA LEU A 134 -5.46 1.67 19.24
C LEU A 134 -5.27 3.20 19.39
N ALA A 135 -6.34 4.00 19.33
CA ALA A 135 -6.25 5.45 19.54
C ALA A 135 -5.67 5.82 20.92
N LYS A 136 -6.12 5.14 21.98
CA LYS A 136 -5.58 5.27 23.34
C LYS A 136 -4.10 4.93 23.41
N SER A 137 -3.68 3.89 22.68
CA SER A 137 -2.27 3.47 22.60
C SER A 137 -1.41 4.51 21.87
N ILE A 138 -1.88 5.04 20.75
CA ILE A 138 -1.22 6.12 19.99
C ILE A 138 -1.07 7.37 20.86
N MET A 139 -2.14 7.85 21.51
CA MET A 139 -2.07 9.00 22.44
C MET A 139 -1.06 8.78 23.57
N LYS A 140 -1.02 7.56 24.13
CA LYS A 140 -0.12 7.19 25.22
C LYS A 140 1.35 7.16 24.79
N GLU A 141 1.65 6.75 23.57
CA GLU A 141 3.01 6.74 22.99
C GLU A 141 3.42 8.15 22.53
N ALA A 142 2.61 8.78 21.69
CA ALA A 142 2.92 10.06 21.04
C ALA A 142 2.87 11.27 21.98
N LYS A 143 2.09 11.20 23.07
CA LYS A 143 1.83 12.33 24.01
C LYS A 143 1.10 13.53 23.42
N TYR A 144 0.50 13.39 22.24
CA TYR A 144 -0.37 14.41 21.65
C TYR A 144 -1.55 13.78 20.89
N ALA A 145 -2.54 14.61 20.61
CA ALA A 145 -3.50 14.45 19.52
C ALA A 145 -3.48 15.73 18.67
N ASN A 146 -4.23 15.77 17.57
CA ASN A 146 -4.39 16.99 16.77
C ASN A 146 -5.87 17.39 16.77
N ASN A 147 -6.17 18.69 16.76
CA ASN A 147 -7.54 19.18 16.62
C ASN A 147 -7.99 19.23 15.15
N SER A 148 -9.21 19.73 14.90
CA SER A 148 -9.77 19.86 13.53
C SER A 148 -9.05 20.87 12.63
N GLU A 149 -8.15 21.69 13.18
CA GLU A 149 -7.32 22.67 12.45
C GLU A 149 -5.88 22.14 12.22
N ASP A 150 -5.65 20.85 12.50
CA ASP A 150 -4.34 20.19 12.54
C ASP A 150 -3.35 20.80 13.57
N ASN A 151 -3.85 21.56 14.56
CA ASN A 151 -3.06 22.07 15.69
C ASN A 151 -2.84 20.96 16.75
N ILE A 152 -1.64 20.94 17.36
CA ILE A 152 -1.25 19.93 18.35
C ILE A 152 -1.94 20.19 19.70
N ILE A 153 -2.67 19.18 20.20
CA ILE A 153 -3.20 19.11 21.56
C ILE A 153 -2.22 18.27 22.40
N GLU A 154 -1.52 18.90 23.35
CA GLU A 154 -0.64 18.17 24.26
C GLU A 154 -1.41 17.28 25.25
N LEU A 155 -0.89 16.07 25.46
CA LEU A 155 -1.40 15.03 26.36
C LEU A 155 -0.30 14.55 27.33
N SER A 156 0.68 15.41 27.64
CA SER A 156 1.82 15.09 28.51
C SER A 156 1.42 14.93 29.99
N GLU A 157 0.29 15.51 30.41
CA GLU A 157 -0.22 15.45 31.78
C GLU A 157 -0.57 14.01 32.21
N ALA A 158 0.00 13.56 33.33
CA ALA A 158 -0.20 12.21 33.84
C ALA A 158 -1.68 11.88 34.10
N ASP A 159 -2.43 12.79 34.72
CA ASP A 159 -3.86 12.62 35.02
C ASP A 159 -4.71 12.50 33.74
N LYS A 160 -4.36 13.25 32.69
CA LYS A 160 -5.04 13.17 31.38
C LYS A 160 -4.76 11.82 30.71
N LEU A 161 -3.52 11.33 30.80
CA LEU A 161 -3.13 10.00 30.31
C LEU A 161 -3.80 8.85 31.08
N GLU A 162 -3.95 8.94 32.40
CA GLU A 162 -4.68 7.93 33.18
C GLU A 162 -6.16 7.89 32.80
N LYS A 163 -6.80 9.07 32.64
CA LYS A 163 -8.18 9.16 32.13
C LYS A 163 -8.31 8.54 30.73
N ILE A 164 -7.36 8.80 29.82
CA ILE A 164 -7.35 8.20 28.46
C ILE A 164 -7.25 6.67 28.54
N LYS A 165 -6.44 6.10 29.43
CA LYS A 165 -6.38 4.63 29.61
C LYS A 165 -7.72 4.05 30.06
N GLN A 166 -8.42 4.75 30.95
CA GLN A 166 -9.70 4.32 31.53
C GLN A 166 -10.90 4.55 30.59
N ALA A 167 -10.75 5.38 29.56
CA ALA A 167 -11.79 5.63 28.56
C ALA A 167 -12.26 4.34 27.86
N THR A 168 -13.58 4.17 27.79
CA THR A 168 -14.28 3.02 27.19
C THR A 168 -15.01 3.37 25.89
N SER A 169 -15.29 4.67 25.68
CA SER A 169 -16.05 5.17 24.53
C SER A 169 -15.35 6.34 23.84
N CYS A 170 -15.72 6.61 22.57
CA CYS A 170 -15.28 7.82 21.88
C CYS A 170 -15.81 9.10 22.57
N SER A 171 -16.95 9.02 23.27
CA SER A 171 -17.47 10.12 24.09
C SER A 171 -16.57 10.39 25.29
N ASP A 172 -16.04 9.35 25.93
CA ASP A 172 -15.13 9.50 27.08
C ASP A 172 -13.85 10.20 26.62
N LEU A 173 -13.27 9.75 25.49
CA LEU A 173 -12.10 10.38 24.88
C LEU A 173 -12.38 11.85 24.54
N TYR A 174 -13.51 12.14 23.88
CA TYR A 174 -13.92 13.52 23.60
C TYR A 174 -14.01 14.37 24.87
N SER A 175 -14.64 13.86 25.94
CA SER A 175 -14.76 14.57 27.21
C SER A 175 -13.42 14.81 27.92
N ILE A 176 -12.40 14.00 27.65
CA ILE A 176 -11.04 14.18 28.21
C ILE A 176 -10.19 15.14 27.36
N ILE A 177 -10.38 15.14 26.04
CA ILE A 177 -9.67 16.04 25.12
C ILE A 177 -10.25 17.45 25.16
N GLY A 178 -11.58 17.58 25.14
CA GLY A 178 -12.35 18.83 25.23
C GLY A 178 -12.96 19.29 23.90
N GLU A 179 -12.35 18.92 22.77
CA GLU A 179 -12.68 19.38 21.42
C GLU A 179 -12.65 18.22 20.40
N ASP A 180 -13.08 18.49 19.16
CA ASP A 180 -12.97 17.57 18.03
C ASP A 180 -11.49 17.29 17.71
N PHE A 181 -11.11 16.01 17.63
CA PHE A 181 -9.71 15.63 17.48
C PHE A 181 -9.49 14.42 16.57
N TRP A 182 -8.23 14.23 16.18
CA TRP A 182 -7.75 13.04 15.50
C TRP A 182 -6.36 12.59 15.97
N VAL A 183 -6.07 11.31 15.74
CA VAL A 183 -4.73 10.70 15.88
C VAL A 183 -4.44 9.80 14.69
N ALA A 184 -3.21 9.79 14.17
CA ALA A 184 -2.84 8.94 13.05
C ALA A 184 -2.36 7.56 13.52
N THR A 185 -2.83 6.49 12.86
CA THR A 185 -2.09 5.21 12.88
C THR A 185 -0.74 5.40 12.18
N THR A 186 0.23 4.53 12.45
CA THR A 186 1.55 4.60 11.82
C THR A 186 1.92 3.27 11.20
N CYS A 187 2.65 3.32 10.08
CA CYS A 187 3.07 2.14 9.34
C CYS A 187 4.59 2.09 9.27
N GLU A 188 5.21 0.99 9.70
CA GLU A 188 6.65 0.77 9.51
C GLU A 188 6.99 0.70 8.01
N SER A 189 7.92 1.55 7.58
CA SER A 189 8.43 1.57 6.21
C SER A 189 9.47 0.48 5.96
N THR A 190 9.49 -0.04 4.73
CA THR A 190 10.59 -0.84 4.16
C THR A 190 11.34 -0.11 3.04
N ALA A 191 10.79 0.96 2.46
CA ALA A 191 11.49 1.82 1.50
C ALA A 191 12.47 2.81 2.15
N PHE A 192 12.21 3.23 3.39
CA PHE A 192 12.96 4.25 4.10
C PHE A 192 13.63 3.66 5.35
N GLU A 193 14.51 2.66 5.15
CA GLU A 193 15.42 2.18 6.19
C GLU A 193 16.45 3.29 6.51
N GLY A 194 16.56 3.63 7.80
CA GLY A 194 17.24 4.85 8.23
C GLY A 194 18.76 4.83 8.06
N VAL A 195 19.31 5.99 7.69
CA VAL A 195 20.76 6.30 7.65
C VAL A 195 21.43 6.19 9.05
N ALA A 196 20.63 6.06 10.11
CA ALA A 196 21.06 5.59 11.43
C ALA A 196 20.37 4.25 11.74
N ALA A 197 21.16 3.23 12.10
CA ALA A 197 20.76 1.81 12.19
C ALA A 197 19.69 1.43 13.24
N PHE A 198 19.02 2.41 13.85
CA PHE A 198 18.08 2.23 14.97
C PHE A 198 16.72 2.92 14.79
N ALA A 199 16.49 3.64 13.67
CA ALA A 199 15.21 4.31 13.41
C ALA A 199 14.72 4.02 11.98
N LYS A 200 13.80 3.04 11.84
CA LYS A 200 12.98 2.91 10.62
C LYS A 200 12.03 4.10 10.54
N LYS A 201 11.82 4.68 9.35
CA LYS A 201 10.77 5.68 9.15
C LYS A 201 9.40 5.04 9.42
N ARG A 202 8.55 5.75 10.16
CA ARG A 202 7.13 5.43 10.29
C ARG A 202 6.34 6.36 9.36
N LEU A 203 5.55 5.80 8.44
CA LEU A 203 4.67 6.55 7.54
C LEU A 203 3.35 6.88 8.26
N GLU A 204 2.71 7.98 7.88
CA GLU A 204 1.34 8.30 8.33
C GLU A 204 0.37 7.27 7.75
N GLY A 205 -0.30 6.52 8.61
CA GLY A 205 -1.35 5.55 8.26
C GLY A 205 -2.67 6.25 7.96
N THR A 206 -3.72 5.88 8.68
CA THR A 206 -5.06 6.49 8.58
C THR A 206 -5.37 7.27 9.87
N ARG A 207 -6.07 8.40 9.76
CA ARG A 207 -6.46 9.21 10.93
C ARG A 207 -7.71 8.60 11.59
N ILE A 208 -7.63 8.30 12.87
CA ILE A 208 -8.79 7.98 13.72
C ILE A 208 -9.35 9.32 14.21
N THR A 209 -10.60 9.62 13.88
CA THR A 209 -11.24 10.93 14.12
C THR A 209 -12.43 10.78 15.06
N VAL A 210 -12.55 11.67 16.05
CA VAL A 210 -13.72 11.83 16.91
C VAL A 210 -14.26 13.25 16.73
N GLN A 211 -15.45 13.37 16.15
CA GLN A 211 -16.15 14.65 15.97
C GLN A 211 -17.52 14.63 16.62
N LYS A 212 -17.87 15.69 17.35
CA LYS A 212 -19.18 15.83 18.02
C LYS A 212 -20.22 16.38 17.04
N MET A 213 -21.36 15.71 16.93
CA MET A 213 -22.43 16.14 16.02
C MET A 213 -23.41 17.10 16.70
N ASP A 214 -23.83 18.15 15.97
CA ASP A 214 -24.66 19.27 16.45
C ASP A 214 -25.87 18.89 17.31
N LYS A 215 -26.52 17.77 16.99
CA LYS A 215 -27.77 17.33 17.63
C LYS A 215 -27.50 16.36 18.77
N ARG A 216 -26.99 15.15 18.46
CA ARG A 216 -26.64 14.09 19.43
C ARG A 216 -25.62 13.12 18.84
N GLY A 217 -24.68 12.68 19.68
CA GLY A 217 -23.72 11.63 19.36
C GLY A 217 -22.48 12.13 18.59
N PHE A 218 -21.77 11.20 17.97
CA PHE A 218 -20.44 11.44 17.40
C PHE A 218 -20.30 10.84 16.00
N ASP A 219 -19.56 11.52 15.12
CA ASP A 219 -18.88 10.86 14.01
C ASP A 219 -17.57 10.28 14.56
N PHE A 220 -17.54 8.96 14.75
CA PHE A 220 -16.32 8.25 15.11
C PHE A 220 -15.93 7.38 13.92
N ALA A 221 -14.84 7.76 13.27
CA ALA A 221 -14.48 7.26 11.95
C ALA A 221 -12.98 7.09 11.78
N ILE A 222 -12.61 6.34 10.76
CA ILE A 222 -11.28 6.41 10.17
C ILE A 222 -11.35 7.25 8.88
N ARG A 223 -10.38 8.14 8.68
CA ARG A 223 -10.25 8.99 7.49
C ARG A 223 -8.83 8.89 6.95
N THR A 224 -8.65 8.36 5.74
CA THR A 224 -7.29 8.21 5.18
C THR A 224 -6.91 9.51 4.46
N PRO A 225 -5.80 10.16 4.86
CA PRO A 225 -5.35 11.37 4.18
C PRO A 225 -4.68 11.02 2.85
N CYS A 226 -4.84 11.90 1.86
CA CYS A 226 -4.29 11.75 0.51
C CYS A 226 -3.48 13.00 0.09
N THR A 227 -2.82 13.64 1.07
CA THR A 227 -1.94 14.79 0.82
C THR A 227 -0.79 14.41 -0.13
N PRO A 228 -0.25 15.37 -0.92
CA PRO A 228 0.82 15.09 -1.89
C PRO A 228 2.07 14.47 -1.25
N SER A 229 2.46 14.91 -0.05
CA SER A 229 3.61 14.34 0.67
C SER A 229 3.39 12.86 1.02
N ARG A 230 2.20 12.52 1.52
CA ARG A 230 1.83 11.14 1.84
C ARG A 230 1.73 10.28 0.58
N TRP A 231 1.20 10.83 -0.51
CA TRP A 231 1.17 10.13 -1.79
C TRP A 231 2.56 9.70 -2.25
N ASN A 232 3.53 10.61 -2.22
CA ASN A 232 4.92 10.33 -2.62
C ASN A 232 5.56 9.26 -1.73
N ASP A 233 5.29 9.30 -0.41
CA ASP A 233 5.78 8.29 0.53
C ASP A 233 5.27 6.88 0.22
N TYR A 234 3.97 6.72 -0.04
CA TYR A 234 3.40 5.42 -0.40
C TYR A 234 3.69 5.00 -1.85
N GLU A 235 3.92 5.94 -2.78
CA GLU A 235 4.38 5.61 -4.13
C GLU A 235 5.78 4.96 -4.10
N ALA A 236 6.70 5.50 -3.28
CA ALA A 236 8.01 4.91 -3.02
C ALA A 236 7.89 3.55 -2.31
N GLU A 237 7.04 3.45 -1.28
CA GLU A 237 6.84 2.21 -0.52
C GLU A 237 6.26 1.08 -1.41
N MET A 238 5.26 1.38 -2.23
CA MET A 238 4.68 0.43 -3.19
C MET A 238 5.67 0.04 -4.29
N ALA A 239 6.58 0.94 -4.69
CA ALA A 239 7.65 0.61 -5.64
C ALA A 239 8.67 -0.38 -5.05
N VAL A 240 9.15 -0.13 -3.83
CA VAL A 240 10.10 -1.03 -3.13
C VAL A 240 9.44 -2.37 -2.80
N ALA A 241 8.20 -2.38 -2.32
CA ALA A 241 7.48 -3.62 -2.04
C ALA A 241 7.25 -4.46 -3.32
N TRP A 242 7.01 -3.82 -4.47
CA TRP A 242 6.88 -4.50 -5.76
C TRP A 242 8.21 -5.04 -6.29
N GLU A 243 9.30 -4.29 -6.13
CA GLU A 243 10.64 -4.76 -6.44
C GLU A 243 11.02 -5.96 -5.55
N ALA A 244 10.76 -5.90 -4.25
CA ALA A 244 10.99 -7.00 -3.32
C ALA A 244 10.23 -8.27 -3.72
N LEU A 245 8.96 -8.15 -4.13
CA LEU A 245 8.17 -9.25 -4.66
C LEU A 245 8.74 -9.81 -5.97
N CYS A 246 9.13 -8.93 -6.91
CA CYS A 246 9.78 -9.35 -8.14
C CYS A 246 11.10 -10.08 -7.88
N ASN A 247 11.91 -9.62 -6.93
CA ASN A 247 13.17 -10.24 -6.55
C ASN A 247 12.96 -11.60 -5.85
N ALA A 248 11.97 -11.72 -4.95
CA ALA A 248 11.61 -12.98 -4.31
C ALA A 248 11.19 -14.06 -5.35
N TYR A 249 10.36 -13.69 -6.33
CA TYR A 249 9.87 -14.62 -7.36
C TYR A 249 10.88 -14.86 -8.51
N CYS A 250 11.65 -13.84 -8.92
CA CYS A 250 12.58 -13.93 -10.04
C CYS A 250 14.00 -14.34 -9.64
N GLY A 251 14.26 -14.47 -8.33
CA GLY A 251 15.54 -14.91 -7.77
C GLY A 251 16.02 -16.27 -8.27
N GLU A 252 17.31 -16.53 -8.11
CA GLU A 252 17.96 -17.75 -8.62
C GLU A 252 17.36 -19.02 -8.01
N SER A 253 17.02 -18.94 -6.73
CA SER A 253 16.49 -20.02 -5.90
C SER A 253 15.02 -20.35 -6.19
N TYR A 254 14.27 -19.49 -6.90
CA TYR A 254 12.83 -19.71 -7.05
C TYR A 254 12.53 -20.89 -8.00
N GLY A 255 12.04 -22.00 -7.44
CA GLY A 255 11.86 -23.27 -8.14
C GLY A 255 12.81 -24.39 -7.68
N SER A 256 13.61 -24.18 -6.63
CA SER A 256 14.05 -25.30 -5.78
C SER A 256 12.85 -25.87 -5.00
N SER A 257 13.00 -27.08 -4.46
CA SER A 257 12.01 -27.71 -3.56
C SER A 257 12.06 -27.13 -2.13
N ASP A 258 12.33 -25.84 -2.00
CA ASP A 258 12.55 -25.15 -0.73
C ASP A 258 11.28 -24.38 -0.31
N LEU A 259 10.66 -24.82 0.78
CA LEU A 259 9.45 -24.22 1.33
C LEU A 259 9.68 -22.75 1.76
N SER A 260 10.89 -22.38 2.18
CA SER A 260 11.20 -21.01 2.60
C SER A 260 11.09 -19.99 1.46
N MET A 261 11.31 -20.42 0.22
CA MET A 261 11.16 -19.56 -0.97
C MET A 261 9.69 -19.24 -1.29
N LEU A 262 8.76 -20.15 -0.98
CA LEU A 262 7.33 -19.91 -1.15
C LEU A 262 6.80 -18.94 -0.10
N GLU A 263 7.25 -19.10 1.15
CA GLU A 263 7.00 -18.17 2.25
C GLU A 263 7.52 -16.76 1.90
N ASN A 264 8.75 -16.61 1.42
CA ASN A 264 9.29 -15.30 1.01
C ASN A 264 8.44 -14.59 -0.05
N VAL A 265 7.84 -15.32 -1.01
CA VAL A 265 6.94 -14.74 -2.01
C VAL A 265 5.58 -14.38 -1.39
N LYS A 266 5.02 -15.25 -0.54
CA LYS A 266 3.79 -14.98 0.23
C LYS A 266 3.92 -13.69 1.04
N ASP A 267 5.01 -13.57 1.79
CA ASP A 267 5.28 -12.43 2.67
C ASP A 267 5.42 -11.12 1.88
N ALA A 268 6.05 -11.17 0.69
CA ALA A 268 6.14 -10.02 -0.20
C ALA A 268 4.78 -9.63 -0.83
N ILE A 269 3.93 -10.60 -1.17
CA ILE A 269 2.54 -10.36 -1.62
C ILE A 269 1.70 -9.73 -0.50
N LEU A 270 1.83 -10.22 0.73
CA LEU A 270 1.12 -9.69 1.90
C LEU A 270 1.60 -8.29 2.28
N ARG A 271 2.92 -8.01 2.18
CA ARG A 271 3.49 -6.67 2.34
C ARG A 271 2.96 -5.67 1.32
N MET A 272 2.92 -6.05 0.04
CA MET A 272 2.30 -5.26 -1.03
C MET A 272 0.82 -4.92 -0.75
N THR A 273 0.11 -5.85 -0.10
CA THR A 273 -1.31 -5.71 0.23
C THR A 273 -1.52 -4.83 1.46
N TYR A 274 -0.67 -4.99 2.48
CA TYR A 274 -0.64 -4.15 3.69
C TYR A 274 -0.43 -2.67 3.35
N TYR A 275 0.57 -2.36 2.50
CA TYR A 275 0.83 -0.98 2.11
C TYR A 275 -0.29 -0.40 1.23
N TRP A 276 -0.92 -1.20 0.37
CA TRP A 276 -2.07 -0.74 -0.41
C TRP A 276 -3.27 -0.36 0.47
N TYR A 277 -3.60 -1.17 1.49
CA TYR A 277 -4.70 -0.87 2.41
C TYR A 277 -4.40 0.26 3.40
N ASN A 278 -3.12 0.54 3.67
CA ASN A 278 -2.77 1.76 4.39
C ASN A 278 -2.77 2.98 3.46
N PHE A 279 -2.33 2.86 2.21
CA PHE A 279 -2.32 3.94 1.22
C PHE A 279 -3.75 4.45 0.91
N MET A 280 -4.69 3.54 0.63
CA MET A 280 -6.07 3.82 0.15
C MET A 280 -6.14 4.88 -0.99
N PRO A 281 -5.47 4.66 -2.14
CA PRO A 281 -5.28 5.71 -3.15
C PRO A 281 -6.46 5.93 -4.11
N LEU A 282 -7.56 5.19 -3.93
CA LEU A 282 -8.78 5.32 -4.74
C LEU A 282 -9.91 5.94 -3.92
N ALA A 283 -10.67 6.85 -4.54
CA ALA A 283 -11.78 7.56 -3.89
C ALA A 283 -12.85 6.60 -3.35
N ARG A 284 -13.02 5.46 -4.03
CA ARG A 284 -13.84 4.32 -3.62
C ARG A 284 -13.21 3.01 -4.05
N GLY A 285 -13.56 1.90 -3.39
CA GLY A 285 -13.24 0.55 -3.86
C GLY A 285 -11.80 0.06 -3.60
N SER A 286 -10.91 0.84 -2.97
CA SER A 286 -9.54 0.44 -2.59
C SER A 286 -9.48 -0.95 -1.93
N SER A 287 -10.40 -1.24 -1.00
CA SER A 287 -10.58 -2.55 -0.36
C SER A 287 -10.75 -3.71 -1.36
N ALA A 288 -11.74 -3.61 -2.24
CA ALA A 288 -12.05 -4.65 -3.24
C ALA A 288 -10.95 -4.79 -4.30
N VAL A 289 -10.33 -3.68 -4.71
CA VAL A 289 -9.21 -3.66 -5.65
C VAL A 289 -7.98 -4.34 -5.04
N GLY A 290 -7.65 -4.04 -3.78
CA GLY A 290 -6.54 -4.66 -3.05
C GLY A 290 -6.70 -6.17 -2.94
N TYR A 291 -7.88 -6.64 -2.54
CA TYR A 291 -8.16 -8.07 -2.42
C TYR A 291 -8.13 -8.78 -3.79
N THR A 292 -8.58 -8.12 -4.85
CA THR A 292 -8.50 -8.66 -6.22
C THR A 292 -7.05 -8.82 -6.69
N VAL A 293 -6.18 -7.83 -6.38
CA VAL A 293 -4.75 -7.91 -6.70
C VAL A 293 -4.04 -8.97 -5.86
N LEU A 294 -4.33 -9.07 -4.56
CA LEU A 294 -3.85 -10.13 -3.67
C LEU A 294 -4.07 -11.53 -4.27
N LEU A 295 -5.32 -11.83 -4.66
CA LEU A 295 -5.67 -13.11 -5.29
C LEU A 295 -4.97 -13.31 -6.64
N GLY A 296 -4.89 -12.25 -7.47
CA GLY A 296 -4.19 -12.30 -8.76
C GLY A 296 -2.69 -12.56 -8.63
N LEU A 297 -2.04 -12.02 -7.59
CA LEU A 297 -0.62 -12.25 -7.30
C LEU A 297 -0.35 -13.66 -6.78
N PHE A 298 -1.19 -14.19 -5.88
CA PHE A 298 -1.09 -15.60 -5.46
C PHE A 298 -1.28 -16.55 -6.64
N MET A 299 -2.27 -16.32 -7.48
CA MET A 299 -2.50 -17.09 -8.70
C MET A 299 -1.33 -16.99 -9.69
N ALA A 300 -0.71 -15.81 -9.85
CA ALA A 300 0.52 -15.63 -10.63
C ALA A 300 1.69 -16.47 -10.09
N ALA A 301 1.75 -16.60 -8.76
CA ALA A 301 2.75 -17.38 -8.06
C ALA A 301 2.47 -18.90 -8.03
N ASN A 302 1.38 -19.36 -8.67
CA ASN A 302 0.89 -20.73 -8.60
C ASN A 302 0.58 -21.18 -7.15
N MET A 303 0.06 -20.24 -6.35
CA MET A 303 -0.41 -20.47 -4.98
C MET A 303 -1.93 -20.48 -4.97
N GLU A 304 -2.52 -21.60 -4.56
CA GLU A 304 -3.98 -21.74 -4.47
C GLU A 304 -4.51 -21.15 -3.15
N VAL A 305 -5.51 -20.27 -3.24
CA VAL A 305 -6.20 -19.72 -2.08
C VAL A 305 -7.53 -20.45 -1.92
N THR A 306 -7.54 -21.49 -1.09
CA THR A 306 -8.71 -22.35 -0.82
C THR A 306 -9.47 -21.95 0.45
N GLY A 307 -8.88 -21.13 1.31
CA GLY A 307 -9.48 -20.66 2.56
C GLY A 307 -10.43 -19.48 2.36
N ASN A 308 -11.46 -19.40 3.21
CA ASN A 308 -12.34 -18.23 3.32
C ASN A 308 -11.78 -17.23 4.33
N ILE A 309 -12.09 -15.94 4.16
CA ILE A 309 -11.87 -14.94 5.21
C ILE A 309 -12.70 -15.33 6.45
N PRO A 310 -12.14 -15.38 7.67
CA PRO A 310 -12.90 -15.73 8.86
C PRO A 310 -14.05 -14.77 9.14
N SER A 311 -15.13 -15.28 9.75
CA SER A 311 -16.29 -14.46 10.11
C SER A 311 -15.89 -13.31 11.04
N GLY A 312 -16.33 -12.10 10.73
CA GLY A 312 -16.00 -10.88 11.47
C GLY A 312 -14.72 -10.17 11.02
N ILE A 313 -13.95 -10.73 10.09
CA ILE A 313 -12.72 -10.12 9.58
C ILE A 313 -12.95 -9.38 8.25
N GLN A 314 -12.39 -8.18 8.13
CA GLN A 314 -12.22 -7.40 6.91
C GLN A 314 -10.73 -7.09 6.74
N VAL A 315 -10.14 -7.55 5.64
CA VAL A 315 -8.68 -7.63 5.44
C VAL A 315 -8.00 -6.24 5.42
N ASP A 316 -8.73 -5.22 4.95
CA ASP A 316 -8.30 -3.83 5.00
C ASP A 316 -8.21 -3.29 6.44
N TRP A 317 -9.21 -3.59 7.28
CA TRP A 317 -9.17 -3.20 8.70
C TRP A 317 -8.03 -3.88 9.47
N GLU A 318 -7.71 -5.15 9.15
CA GLU A 318 -6.53 -5.81 9.74
C GLU A 318 -5.21 -5.12 9.38
N ALA A 319 -5.07 -4.62 8.15
CA ALA A 319 -3.91 -3.83 7.75
C ALA A 319 -3.87 -2.43 8.39
N ILE A 320 -5.01 -1.73 8.49
CA ILE A 320 -5.09 -0.37 9.04
C ILE A 320 -4.85 -0.33 10.55
N LEU A 321 -5.26 -1.40 11.26
CA LEU A 321 -5.11 -1.53 12.71
C LEU A 321 -3.83 -2.26 13.14
N SER A 322 -2.91 -2.53 12.19
CA SER A 322 -1.58 -3.10 12.44
C SER A 322 -0.49 -2.08 12.15
N SER A 323 0.58 -2.05 12.95
CA SER A 323 1.66 -1.07 12.80
C SER A 323 2.76 -1.50 11.83
N SER A 324 2.84 -2.79 11.49
CA SER A 324 3.88 -3.33 10.61
C SER A 324 3.33 -4.38 9.64
N PRO A 325 3.98 -4.57 8.46
CA PRO A 325 3.61 -5.63 7.54
C PRO A 325 3.69 -7.03 8.14
N ASP A 326 4.54 -7.26 9.14
CA ASP A 326 4.74 -8.58 9.76
C ASP A 326 3.65 -8.95 10.77
N THR A 327 3.01 -7.96 11.40
CA THR A 327 1.89 -8.16 12.34
C THR A 327 0.56 -8.37 11.63
N PHE A 328 0.40 -7.83 10.42
CA PHE A 328 -0.82 -7.92 9.60
C PHE A 328 -1.29 -9.36 9.30
N TRP A 329 -0.38 -10.32 9.21
CA TRP A 329 -0.69 -11.71 8.78
C TRP A 329 -0.17 -12.81 9.71
N LYS A 330 0.42 -12.44 10.85
CA LYS A 330 0.82 -13.34 11.94
C LYS A 330 -0.05 -13.05 13.16
N PRO A 331 -1.24 -13.66 13.28
CA PRO A 331 -2.10 -13.52 14.46
C PRO A 331 -1.49 -14.21 15.70
#